data_AF-A0A1R0Z7L5-F1
#
_entry.id   AF-A0A1R0Z7L5-F1
#
_cell.length_a   1.000
_cell.length_b   1.000
_cell.length_c   1.000
_cell.angle_alpha   90.00
_cell.angle_beta   90.00
_cell.angle_gamma   90.00
#
_symmetry.space_group_name_H-M   'P 1'
#
loop_
_entity.id
_entity.type
_entity.pdbx_description
1 polymer ?
#
loop_
_entity_poly.entity_id
_entity_poly.type
_entity_poly.pdbx_seq_one_letter_code
_entity_poly.pdbx_strand_id
1 'polypeptide(L)'
;MSFSTDIFKKSKINYNWTTLYVGLKLGLVSNSDITKYAIEFLTSHPDSNNQNIIQLAWGEYDFDCEELLMNVLNESIVNELSSDSDVWQVEKRKWRLGILSYLKTTYQDDYEEMLNKIAEVYADMDYPEDMEDFINYLTPKDGYNPLLYSHEENVARLVNLFNSFLDKEKQNLGNEITF
;
A
#
# COMPACT_ATOMS: atom_id res chain seq x y z
N MET A 1 -10.53 4.86 1.53
CA MET A 1 -10.19 4.35 2.89
C MET A 1 -8.85 4.96 3.28
N SER A 2 -8.69 5.57 4.47
CA SER A 2 -7.39 6.16 4.88
C SER A 2 -6.65 5.21 5.82
N PHE A 3 -5.36 5.04 5.60
CA PHE A 3 -4.46 4.19 6.38
C PHE A 3 -3.31 5.01 6.95
N SER A 4 -2.85 4.63 8.15
CA SER A 4 -1.64 5.19 8.73
C SER A 4 -0.38 4.60 8.07
N THR A 5 0.68 5.40 7.99
CA THR A 5 2.02 4.93 7.56
C THR A 5 2.59 3.80 8.44
N ASP A 6 1.99 3.57 9.61
CA ASP A 6 2.35 2.46 10.50
C ASP A 6 2.15 1.08 9.84
N ILE A 7 1.35 0.96 8.77
CA ILE A 7 1.20 -0.31 8.02
C ILE A 7 2.54 -0.77 7.41
N PHE A 8 3.38 0.17 6.98
CA PHE A 8 4.69 -0.15 6.40
C PHE A 8 5.66 -0.65 7.46
N LYS A 9 5.69 0.00 8.63
CA LYS A 9 6.51 -0.40 9.77
C LYS A 9 6.17 -1.83 10.22
N LYS A 10 4.88 -2.13 10.36
CA LYS A 10 4.39 -3.47 10.74
C LYS A 10 4.74 -4.53 9.68
N SER A 11 4.64 -4.17 8.41
CA SER A 11 4.90 -5.08 7.29
C SER A 11 6.38 -5.20 6.91
N LYS A 12 7.26 -4.40 7.54
CA LYS A 12 8.69 -4.26 7.23
C LYS A 12 8.93 -3.89 5.75
N ILE A 13 8.09 -2.99 5.24
CA ILE A 13 8.21 -2.45 3.88
C ILE A 13 8.93 -1.11 3.98
N ASN A 14 9.95 -0.91 3.15
CA ASN A 14 10.62 0.39 3.06
C ASN A 14 9.70 1.39 2.36
N TYR A 15 9.58 2.58 2.95
CA TYR A 15 8.76 3.66 2.43
C TYR A 15 9.47 5.00 2.60
N ASN A 16 9.24 5.92 1.67
CA ASN A 16 9.89 7.21 1.59
C ASN A 16 8.90 8.31 1.15
N TRP A 17 9.40 9.50 0.86
CA TRP A 17 8.61 10.62 0.36
C TRP A 17 7.82 10.29 -0.91
N THR A 18 8.40 9.50 -1.83
CA THR A 18 7.71 9.02 -3.03
C THR A 18 6.54 8.12 -2.67
N THR A 19 6.72 7.19 -1.72
CA THR A 19 5.64 6.34 -1.22
C THR A 19 4.49 7.17 -0.65
N LEU A 20 4.80 8.22 0.12
CA LEU A 20 3.78 9.10 0.71
C LEU A 20 3.03 9.91 -0.35
N TYR A 21 3.74 10.43 -1.35
CA TYR A 21 3.13 11.15 -2.45
C TYR A 21 2.14 10.26 -3.21
N VAL A 22 2.55 9.04 -3.59
CA VAL A 22 1.65 8.08 -4.25
C VAL A 22 0.46 7.72 -3.35
N GLY A 23 0.71 7.53 -2.06
CA GLY A 23 -0.36 7.27 -1.09
C GLY A 23 -1.37 8.41 -0.99
N LEU A 24 -0.90 9.67 -1.02
CA LEU A 24 -1.76 10.85 -0.96
C LEU A 24 -2.62 10.95 -2.22
N LYS A 25 -2.02 10.77 -3.40
CA LYS A 25 -2.74 10.81 -4.68
C LYS A 25 -3.78 9.70 -4.82
N LEU A 26 -3.54 8.54 -4.20
CA LEU A 26 -4.49 7.43 -4.13
C LEU A 26 -5.54 7.59 -3.00
N GLY A 27 -5.46 8.65 -2.19
CA GLY A 27 -6.35 8.87 -1.05
C GLY A 27 -6.17 7.86 0.09
N LEU A 28 -5.00 7.21 0.15
CA LEU A 28 -4.67 6.17 1.13
C LEU A 28 -4.04 6.73 2.40
N VAL A 29 -3.50 7.95 2.37
CA VAL A 29 -2.99 8.65 3.55
C VAL A 29 -3.59 10.02 3.68
N SER A 30 -3.63 10.52 4.91
CA SER A 30 -4.04 11.88 5.20
C SER A 30 -2.82 12.82 5.33
N ASN A 31 -3.07 14.13 5.28
CA ASN A 31 -2.06 15.14 5.60
C ASN A 31 -1.47 14.92 7.01
N SER A 32 -2.27 14.44 7.96
CA SER A 32 -1.80 14.16 9.32
C SER A 32 -0.76 13.03 9.38
N ASP A 33 -0.91 12.01 8.52
CA ASP A 33 0.06 10.92 8.41
C ASP A 33 1.38 11.40 7.81
N ILE A 34 1.30 12.33 6.84
CA ILE A 34 2.47 12.94 6.21
C ILE A 34 3.19 13.86 7.20
N THR A 35 2.47 14.69 7.96
CA THR A 35 3.04 15.51 9.03
C THR A 35 3.74 14.65 10.08
N LYS A 36 3.13 13.54 10.50
CA LYS A 36 3.76 12.58 11.44
C LYS A 36 5.08 12.06 10.87
N TYR A 37 5.10 11.66 9.60
CA TYR A 37 6.33 11.21 8.95
C TYR A 37 7.40 12.31 8.88
N ALA A 38 7.03 13.54 8.56
CA ALA A 38 7.96 14.66 8.51
C ALA A 38 8.59 14.96 9.87
N ILE A 39 7.82 14.90 10.95
CA ILE A 39 8.31 15.02 12.33
C ILE A 39 9.31 13.89 12.64
N GLU A 40 8.96 12.64 12.32
CA GLU A 40 9.85 11.48 12.53
C GLU A 40 11.16 11.61 11.73
N PHE A 41 11.07 12.11 10.48
CA PHE A 41 12.21 12.34 9.61
C PHE A 41 13.17 13.38 10.20
N LEU A 42 12.66 14.55 10.63
CA LEU A 42 13.47 15.61 11.24
C LEU A 42 14.06 15.19 12.59
N THR A 43 13.32 14.38 13.36
CA THR A 43 13.83 13.82 14.63
C THR A 43 15.06 12.93 14.40
N SER A 44 15.08 12.20 13.29
CA SER A 44 16.17 11.30 12.92
C SER A 44 17.28 11.99 12.12
N HIS A 45 17.01 13.19 11.57
CA HIS A 45 17.94 14.01 10.77
C HIS A 45 17.93 15.46 11.28
N PRO A 46 18.44 15.72 12.50
CA PRO A 46 18.34 17.05 13.14
C PRO A 46 19.05 18.17 12.36
N ASP A 47 20.02 17.83 11.50
CA ASP A 47 20.74 18.77 10.65
C ASP A 47 20.03 19.08 9.33
N SER A 48 18.85 18.48 9.07
CA SER A 48 18.07 18.74 7.86
C SER A 48 17.56 20.18 7.85
N ASN A 49 17.87 20.92 6.78
CA ASN A 49 17.45 22.31 6.58
C ASN A 49 16.41 22.48 5.45
N ASN A 50 15.82 21.37 4.98
CA ASN A 50 14.84 21.40 3.90
C ASN A 50 13.56 22.08 4.39
N GLN A 51 13.28 23.27 3.85
CA GLN A 51 12.15 24.11 4.25
C GLN A 51 10.80 23.43 4.01
N ASN A 52 10.66 22.64 2.94
CA ASN A 52 9.42 21.94 2.64
C ASN A 52 9.12 20.86 3.69
N ILE A 53 10.15 20.12 4.13
CA ILE A 53 10.00 19.10 5.20
C ILE A 53 9.65 19.77 6.53
N ILE A 54 10.29 20.91 6.85
CA ILE A 54 9.99 21.68 8.06
C ILE A 54 8.54 22.17 8.06
N GLN A 55 8.06 22.68 6.92
CA GLN A 55 6.67 23.12 6.77
C GLN A 55 5.68 21.96 6.89
N LEU A 56 5.95 20.81 6.26
CA LEU A 56 5.15 19.60 6.40
C LEU A 56 5.04 19.15 7.87
N ALA A 57 6.13 19.27 8.64
CA ALA A 57 6.17 18.91 10.05
C ALA A 57 5.41 19.89 10.97
N TRP A 58 5.29 21.16 10.59
CA TRP A 58 4.55 22.15 11.37
C TRP A 58 3.04 21.93 11.33
N GLY A 59 2.48 21.37 10.26
CA GLY A 59 1.09 20.91 10.24
C GLY A 59 0.04 22.02 10.34
N GLU A 60 0.36 23.27 9.96
CA GLU A 60 -0.62 24.37 9.93
C GLU A 60 -1.68 24.20 8.83
N TYR A 61 -2.86 24.80 9.08
CA TYR A 61 -4.13 24.50 8.40
C TYR A 61 -4.27 24.98 6.94
N ASP A 62 -3.24 25.58 6.32
CA ASP A 62 -3.39 26.28 5.04
C ASP A 62 -2.23 26.08 4.04
N PHE A 63 -1.44 25.00 4.18
CA PHE A 63 -0.43 24.65 3.17
C PHE A 63 -0.90 23.53 2.25
N ASP A 64 -0.52 23.63 0.97
CA ASP A 64 -0.74 22.59 -0.01
C ASP A 64 0.24 21.44 0.25
N CYS A 65 -0.25 20.40 0.94
CA CYS A 65 0.55 19.23 1.28
C CYS A 65 1.04 18.47 0.03
N GLU A 66 0.27 18.49 -1.05
CA GLU A 66 0.66 17.88 -2.32
C GLU A 66 1.81 18.67 -2.94
N GLU A 67 1.72 20.00 -3.00
CA GLU A 67 2.78 20.87 -3.51
C GLU A 67 4.07 20.72 -2.69
N LEU A 68 3.96 20.72 -1.35
CA LEU A 68 5.14 20.55 -0.50
C LEU A 68 5.79 19.19 -0.69
N LEU A 69 5.01 18.10 -0.82
CA LEU A 69 5.57 16.79 -1.13
C LEU A 69 6.27 16.80 -2.48
N MET A 70 5.66 17.40 -3.51
CA MET A 70 6.30 17.55 -4.83
C MET A 70 7.62 18.32 -4.75
N ASN A 71 7.70 19.35 -3.92
CA ASN A 71 8.92 20.12 -3.71
C ASN A 71 9.97 19.41 -2.85
N VAL A 72 9.58 18.40 -2.06
CA VAL A 72 10.51 17.50 -1.35
C VAL A 72 11.13 16.49 -2.32
N LEU A 73 10.37 16.07 -3.34
CA LEU A 73 10.84 15.18 -4.38
C LEU A 73 11.81 15.94 -5.31
N ASN A 74 12.78 15.23 -5.88
CA ASN A 74 13.68 15.83 -6.86
C ASN A 74 12.98 15.93 -8.24
N GLU A 75 13.41 16.89 -9.07
CA GLU A 75 12.79 17.14 -10.39
C GLU A 75 12.81 15.89 -11.30
N SER A 76 13.85 15.05 -11.23
CA SER A 76 13.92 13.81 -11.99
C SER A 76 12.81 12.81 -11.61
N ILE A 77 12.57 12.62 -10.32
CA ILE A 77 11.53 11.71 -9.82
C ILE A 77 10.15 12.26 -10.16
N VAL A 78 9.95 13.58 -10.05
CA VAL A 78 8.68 14.22 -10.40
C VAL A 78 8.27 13.93 -11.85
N ASN A 79 9.22 14.01 -12.78
CA ASN A 79 8.96 13.70 -14.19
C ASN A 79 8.62 12.23 -14.44
N GLU A 80 9.04 11.33 -13.55
CA GLU A 80 8.75 9.90 -13.59
C GLU A 80 7.50 9.51 -12.79
N LEU A 81 6.78 10.43 -12.14
CA LEU A 81 5.60 10.12 -11.32
C LEU A 81 4.26 10.17 -12.07
N SER A 82 4.24 9.77 -13.34
CA SER A 82 2.99 9.48 -14.03
C SER A 82 2.38 8.16 -13.51
N SER A 83 1.05 8.02 -13.58
CA SER A 83 0.36 6.81 -13.12
C SER A 83 0.82 5.52 -13.81
N ASP A 84 1.42 5.64 -15.00
CA ASP A 84 1.83 4.51 -15.83
C ASP A 84 3.34 4.21 -15.69
N SER A 85 4.06 4.94 -14.84
CA SER A 85 5.49 4.73 -14.65
C SER A 85 5.79 3.54 -13.75
N ASP A 86 6.96 2.92 -13.97
CA ASP A 86 7.44 1.83 -13.12
C ASP A 86 7.55 2.27 -11.66
N VAL A 87 8.03 3.49 -11.40
CA VAL A 87 8.15 4.05 -10.05
C VAL A 87 6.78 4.13 -9.36
N TRP A 88 5.77 4.68 -10.04
CA TRP A 88 4.42 4.77 -9.50
C TRP A 88 3.84 3.38 -9.21
N GLN A 89 4.00 2.44 -10.14
CA GLN A 89 3.48 1.08 -9.98
C GLN A 89 4.14 0.34 -8.81
N VAL A 90 5.46 0.50 -8.62
CA VAL A 90 6.17 -0.06 -7.46
C VAL A 90 5.64 0.53 -6.15
N GLU A 91 5.45 1.84 -6.06
CA GLU A 91 4.91 2.47 -4.85
C GLU A 91 3.44 2.10 -4.58
N LYS A 92 2.60 1.98 -5.62
CA LYS A 92 1.22 1.47 -5.52
C LYS A 92 1.20 0.03 -5.00
N ARG A 93 2.11 -0.84 -5.49
CA ARG A 93 2.27 -2.22 -5.01
C ARG A 93 2.69 -2.29 -3.55
N LYS A 94 3.59 -1.41 -3.09
CA LYS A 94 3.96 -1.31 -1.66
C LYS A 94 2.75 -0.98 -0.79
N TRP A 95 1.94 0.00 -1.19
CA TRP A 95 0.68 0.34 -0.51
C TRP A 95 -0.25 -0.85 -0.42
N ARG A 96 -0.50 -1.51 -1.55
CA ARG A 96 -1.33 -2.71 -1.62
C ARG A 96 -0.84 -3.81 -0.69
N LEU A 97 0.47 -4.12 -0.71
CA LEU A 97 1.06 -5.12 0.19
C LEU A 97 0.88 -4.75 1.67
N GLY A 98 1.08 -3.48 2.02
CA GLY A 98 0.89 -2.98 3.40
C GLY A 98 -0.56 -3.11 3.87
N ILE A 99 -1.52 -2.73 3.03
CA ILE A 99 -2.96 -2.80 3.33
C ILE A 99 -3.39 -4.25 3.50
N LEU A 100 -3.03 -5.12 2.55
CA LEU A 100 -3.38 -6.53 2.60
C LEU A 100 -2.76 -7.24 3.82
N SER A 101 -1.52 -6.90 4.17
CA SER A 101 -0.86 -7.41 5.38
C SER A 101 -1.57 -6.94 6.67
N TYR A 102 -2.07 -5.71 6.68
CA TYR A 102 -2.88 -5.18 7.76
C TYR A 102 -4.21 -5.92 7.89
N LEU A 103 -4.92 -6.16 6.78
CA LEU A 103 -6.17 -6.92 6.78
C LEU A 103 -5.97 -8.35 7.30
N LYS A 104 -4.90 -9.03 6.85
CA LYS A 104 -4.54 -10.37 7.33
C LYS A 104 -4.40 -10.43 8.86
N THR A 105 -3.79 -9.41 9.44
CA THR A 105 -3.59 -9.35 10.90
C THR A 105 -4.88 -8.97 11.64
N THR A 106 -5.69 -8.08 11.04
CA THR A 106 -6.91 -7.55 11.65
C THR A 106 -8.04 -8.58 11.70
N TYR A 107 -8.16 -9.38 10.64
CA TYR A 107 -9.24 -10.36 10.45
C TYR A 107 -8.73 -11.81 10.54
N GLN A 108 -7.66 -12.05 11.30
CA GLN A 108 -7.05 -13.38 11.45
C GLN A 108 -8.01 -14.45 12.00
N ASP A 109 -9.07 -14.03 12.70
CA ASP A 109 -10.08 -14.89 13.30
C ASP A 109 -11.40 -14.93 12.48
N ASP A 110 -11.49 -14.18 11.38
CA ASP A 110 -12.66 -14.11 10.49
C ASP A 110 -12.21 -14.03 9.03
N TYR A 111 -11.95 -15.20 8.45
CA TYR A 111 -11.43 -15.30 7.09
C TYR A 111 -12.43 -14.85 6.02
N GLU A 112 -13.72 -14.96 6.26
CA GLU A 112 -14.74 -14.51 5.29
C GLU A 112 -14.77 -13.00 5.20
N GLU A 113 -14.80 -12.32 6.35
CA GLU A 113 -14.72 -10.87 6.39
C GLU A 113 -13.37 -10.36 5.85
N MET A 114 -12.28 -11.07 6.13
CA MET A 114 -10.98 -10.78 5.52
C MET A 114 -11.06 -10.81 3.98
N LEU A 115 -11.66 -11.85 3.40
CA LEU A 115 -11.80 -11.99 1.95
C LEU A 115 -12.72 -10.90 1.37
N ASN A 116 -13.79 -10.52 2.07
CA ASN A 116 -14.65 -9.40 1.67
C ASN A 116 -13.85 -8.07 1.64
N LYS A 117 -13.04 -7.80 2.67
CA LYS A 117 -12.19 -6.60 2.70
C LYS A 117 -11.09 -6.62 1.65
N ILE A 118 -10.53 -7.78 1.34
CA ILE A 118 -9.59 -7.93 0.23
C ILE A 118 -10.27 -7.60 -1.11
N ALA A 119 -11.52 -8.04 -1.29
CA ALA A 119 -12.30 -7.76 -2.48
C ALA A 119 -12.65 -6.26 -2.64
N GLU A 120 -12.87 -5.54 -1.52
CA GLU A 120 -12.98 -4.07 -1.52
C GLU A 120 -11.67 -3.42 -2.01
N VAL A 121 -10.51 -3.85 -1.48
CA VAL A 121 -9.19 -3.34 -1.91
C VAL A 121 -8.94 -3.62 -3.39
N TYR A 122 -9.33 -4.81 -3.87
CA TYR A 122 -9.23 -5.16 -5.28
C TYR A 122 -10.00 -4.18 -6.18
N ALA A 123 -11.22 -3.79 -5.80
CA ALA A 123 -11.98 -2.79 -6.53
C ALA A 123 -11.38 -1.39 -6.41
N ASP A 124 -11.00 -0.96 -5.20
CA ASP A 124 -10.39 0.36 -4.94
C ASP A 124 -9.05 0.56 -5.68
N MET A 125 -8.35 -0.54 -6.01
CA MET A 125 -7.07 -0.54 -6.71
C MET A 125 -7.20 -0.70 -8.23
N ASP A 126 -8.41 -0.59 -8.78
CA ASP A 126 -8.74 -0.74 -10.20
C ASP A 126 -8.51 -2.17 -10.74
N TYR A 127 -8.98 -3.15 -9.97
CA TYR A 127 -9.07 -4.56 -10.40
C TYR A 127 -7.76 -5.17 -10.92
N PRO A 128 -6.65 -5.14 -10.14
CA PRO A 128 -5.37 -5.65 -10.59
C PRO A 128 -5.41 -7.18 -10.84
N GLU A 129 -5.07 -7.59 -12.06
CA GLU A 129 -5.19 -8.98 -12.55
C GLU A 129 -4.49 -10.01 -11.65
N ASP A 130 -3.34 -9.64 -11.08
CA ASP A 130 -2.55 -10.52 -10.20
C ASP A 130 -3.21 -10.86 -8.85
N MET A 131 -4.35 -10.23 -8.53
CA MET A 131 -5.15 -10.55 -7.34
C MET A 131 -6.32 -11.51 -7.62
N GLU A 132 -6.73 -11.69 -8.88
CA GLU A 132 -8.00 -12.34 -9.24
C GLU A 132 -8.18 -13.74 -8.64
N ASP A 133 -7.10 -14.51 -8.54
CA ASP A 133 -7.12 -15.91 -8.10
C ASP A 133 -7.67 -16.12 -6.68
N PHE A 134 -7.65 -15.08 -5.84
CA PHE A 134 -8.13 -15.12 -4.46
C PHE A 134 -9.29 -14.16 -4.18
N ILE A 135 -9.93 -13.60 -5.21
CA ILE A 135 -11.14 -12.78 -5.05
C ILE A 135 -12.36 -13.68 -4.94
N ASN A 136 -13.05 -13.57 -3.80
CA ASN A 136 -14.09 -14.52 -3.38
C ASN A 136 -15.34 -14.58 -4.26
N TYR A 137 -15.65 -13.54 -5.02
CA TYR A 137 -16.79 -13.51 -5.94
C TYR A 137 -16.43 -13.87 -7.39
N LEU A 138 -15.15 -14.04 -7.72
CA LEU A 138 -14.72 -14.40 -9.08
C LEU A 138 -14.76 -15.90 -9.29
N THR A 139 -15.12 -16.31 -10.50
CA THR A 139 -15.04 -17.71 -10.92
C THR A 139 -13.56 -18.11 -11.05
N PRO A 140 -13.12 -19.22 -10.43
CA PRO A 140 -11.74 -19.70 -10.55
C PRO A 140 -11.34 -19.96 -12.01
N LYS A 141 -10.13 -19.52 -12.39
CA LYS A 141 -9.58 -19.69 -13.75
C LYS A 141 -8.74 -20.96 -13.93
N ASP A 142 -8.42 -21.65 -12.84
CA ASP A 142 -7.56 -22.84 -12.79
C ASP A 142 -8.31 -24.18 -12.97
N GLY A 143 -9.58 -24.12 -13.36
CA GLY A 143 -10.44 -25.30 -13.51
C GLY A 143 -10.99 -25.84 -12.19
N TYR A 144 -10.74 -25.17 -11.06
CA TYR A 144 -11.37 -25.50 -9.79
C TYR A 144 -12.88 -25.24 -9.85
N ASN A 145 -13.70 -26.19 -9.40
CA ASN A 145 -15.15 -26.07 -9.32
C ASN A 145 -15.60 -25.95 -7.85
N PRO A 146 -15.96 -24.76 -7.36
CA PRO A 146 -16.35 -24.53 -5.96
C PRO A 146 -17.54 -25.38 -5.50
N LEU A 147 -18.40 -25.83 -6.42
CA LEU A 147 -19.58 -26.63 -6.11
C LEU A 147 -19.26 -28.07 -5.65
N LEU A 148 -18.01 -28.52 -5.84
CA LEU A 148 -17.57 -29.86 -5.45
C LEU A 148 -17.00 -29.92 -4.02
N TYR A 149 -16.89 -28.77 -3.34
CA TYR A 149 -16.20 -28.62 -2.06
C TYR A 149 -17.11 -27.93 -1.04
N SER A 150 -16.80 -28.10 0.24
CA SER A 150 -17.50 -27.39 1.31
C SER A 150 -17.19 -25.89 1.27
N HIS A 151 -18.01 -25.10 1.95
CA HIS A 151 -17.78 -23.67 2.11
C HIS A 151 -16.42 -23.40 2.78
N GLU A 152 -16.09 -24.13 3.84
CA GLU A 152 -14.84 -24.01 4.58
C GLU A 152 -13.62 -24.37 3.72
N GLU A 153 -13.73 -25.39 2.86
CA GLU A 153 -12.68 -25.78 1.91
C GLU A 153 -12.44 -24.68 0.86
N ASN A 154 -13.52 -24.08 0.35
CA ASN A 154 -13.45 -22.96 -0.59
C ASN A 154 -12.77 -21.73 0.06
N VAL A 155 -13.17 -21.36 1.28
CA VAL A 155 -12.56 -20.26 2.05
C VAL A 155 -11.08 -20.55 2.31
N ALA A 156 -10.74 -21.75 2.77
CA ALA A 156 -9.36 -22.15 3.04
C ALA A 156 -8.48 -22.08 1.78
N ARG A 157 -9.01 -22.49 0.61
CA ARG A 157 -8.31 -22.35 -0.67
C ARG A 157 -7.98 -20.89 -0.98
N LEU A 158 -8.96 -19.99 -0.88
CA LEU A 158 -8.76 -18.56 -1.16
C LEU A 158 -7.74 -17.94 -0.19
N VAL A 159 -7.81 -18.26 1.10
CA VAL A 159 -6.84 -17.82 2.11
C VAL A 159 -5.42 -18.31 1.78
N ASN A 160 -5.28 -19.56 1.31
CA ASN A 160 -3.97 -20.09 0.91
C ASN A 160 -3.39 -19.40 -0.33
N LEU A 161 -4.23 -19.07 -1.31
CA LEU A 161 -3.82 -18.32 -2.49
C LEU A 161 -3.42 -16.89 -2.13
N PHE A 162 -4.21 -16.23 -1.29
CA PHE A 162 -3.89 -14.91 -0.74
C PHE A 162 -2.56 -14.90 0.03
N ASN A 163 -2.33 -15.90 0.89
CA ASN A 163 -1.05 -16.02 1.60
C ASN A 163 0.13 -16.20 0.64
N SER A 164 -0.05 -17.06 -0.38
CA SER A 164 0.96 -17.28 -1.42
C SER A 164 1.25 -16.02 -2.23
N PHE A 165 0.22 -15.21 -2.51
CA PHE A 165 0.37 -13.91 -3.15
C PHE A 165 1.20 -12.94 -2.29
N LEU A 166 0.87 -12.80 -0.99
CA LEU A 166 1.60 -11.92 -0.09
C LEU A 166 3.10 -12.29 0.00
N ASP A 167 3.41 -13.58 0.07
CA ASP A 167 4.79 -14.05 0.15
C ASP A 167 5.57 -13.75 -1.14
N LYS A 168 4.96 -13.99 -2.31
CA LYS A 168 5.56 -13.65 -3.62
C LYS A 168 5.76 -12.14 -3.77
N GLU A 169 4.75 -11.35 -3.44
CA GLU A 169 4.79 -9.89 -3.60
C GLU A 169 5.87 -9.28 -2.70
N LYS A 170 6.00 -9.77 -1.47
CA LYS A 170 7.07 -9.37 -0.55
C LYS A 170 8.47 -9.71 -1.08
N GLN A 171 8.65 -10.88 -1.71
CA GLN A 171 9.91 -11.26 -2.33
C GLN A 171 10.24 -10.37 -3.53
N ASN A 172 9.26 -10.12 -4.41
CA ASN A 172 9.43 -9.29 -5.59
C ASN A 172 9.84 -7.86 -5.21
N LEU A 173 9.10 -7.22 -4.32
CA LEU A 173 9.43 -5.87 -3.84
C LEU A 173 10.76 -5.84 -3.06
N GLY A 174 11.11 -6.92 -2.35
CA GLY A 174 12.43 -7.02 -1.69
C GLY A 174 13.60 -7.06 -2.69
N ASN A 175 13.42 -7.69 -3.85
CA ASN A 175 14.43 -7.78 -4.90
C ASN A 175 14.53 -6.49 -5.75
N GLU A 176 13.43 -5.75 -5.88
CA GLU A 176 13.35 -4.47 -6.62
C GLU A 176 14.01 -3.29 -5.89
N ILE A 177 14.35 -3.42 -4.58
CA ILE A 177 14.97 -2.35 -3.76
C ILE A 177 16.52 -2.33 -3.84
N THR A 178 17.12 -3.12 -4.74
CA THR A 178 18.57 -3.10 -4.97
C THR A 178 18.95 -2.05 -6.03
N PHE A 179 19.05 -0.78 -5.62
CA PHE A 179 19.68 0.29 -6.40
C PHE A 179 20.74 1.00 -5.56
#